data_AF-A0A518J042-F1
#
_entry.id   AF-A0A518J042-F1
#
_cell.length_a   1.000
_cell.length_b   1.000
_cell.length_c   1.000
_cell.angle_alpha   90.00
_cell.angle_beta   90.00
_cell.angle_gamma   90.00
#
_symmetry.space_group_name_H-M   'P 1'
#
loop_
_entity.id
_entity.type
_entity.pdbx_description
1 polymer ?
#
loop_
_entity_poly.entity_id
_entity_poly.type
_entity_poly.pdbx_seq_one_letter_code
_entity_poly.pdbx_strand_id
1 'polypeptide(L)'
;MSLTSLLDKIAGRQQQRRLSKWSDYKTLVAEICDGKEPDDDKVATVLADNEKSLDELRDDAKLLARRRKLRAEMDAIEPLESEAVKVDRKISEAEQAFEAMTAKHEEQTSPLYIRRNEIKAIRKRATQARSELRDSCEDRELVSAYESVLEDLHEAQHERAGIDEEITKRESWIRQDKEKAEVTHVVQEQRRYRSQAKEHERILADLKATREPVTQTVGQLGSQLSMIENQLLVP
;
A
#
# COMPACT_ATOMS: atom_id res chain seq x y z
N MET A 1 33.52 -74.77 -30.20
CA MET A 1 33.57 -73.74 -29.14
C MET A 1 35.03 -73.45 -28.86
N SER A 2 35.55 -72.29 -29.27
CA SER A 2 36.94 -71.92 -28.98
C SER A 2 37.10 -71.62 -27.48
N LEU A 3 38.28 -71.89 -26.93
CA LEU A 3 38.63 -71.58 -25.54
C LEU A 3 38.33 -70.09 -25.19
N THR A 4 38.51 -69.21 -26.18
CA THR A 4 38.18 -67.78 -26.10
C THR A 4 36.68 -67.53 -25.86
N SER A 5 35.78 -68.21 -26.58
CA SER A 5 34.34 -68.07 -26.39
C SER A 5 33.84 -68.54 -25.02
N LEU A 6 34.53 -69.51 -24.40
CA LEU A 6 34.24 -69.94 -23.03
C LEU A 6 34.72 -68.91 -22.00
N LEU A 7 35.92 -68.36 -22.18
CA LEU A 7 36.46 -67.31 -21.30
C LEU A 7 35.62 -66.03 -21.36
N ASP A 8 35.17 -65.61 -22.55
CA ASP A 8 34.30 -64.44 -22.72
C ASP A 8 32.93 -64.63 -22.03
N LYS A 9 32.35 -65.83 -22.12
CA LYS A 9 31.10 -66.18 -21.41
C LYS A 9 31.28 -66.17 -19.89
N ILE A 10 32.43 -66.65 -19.39
CA ILE A 10 32.75 -66.64 -17.97
C ILE A 10 32.96 -65.20 -17.48
N ALA A 11 33.71 -64.38 -18.23
CA ALA A 11 33.93 -62.97 -17.91
C ALA A 11 32.63 -62.17 -17.92
N GLY A 12 31.77 -62.37 -18.93
CA GLY A 12 30.44 -61.73 -18.99
C GLY A 12 29.56 -62.11 -17.81
N ARG A 13 29.54 -63.39 -17.42
CA ARG A 13 28.81 -63.85 -16.22
C ARG A 13 29.38 -63.26 -14.93
N GLN A 14 30.70 -63.14 -14.81
CA GLN A 14 31.34 -62.51 -13.66
C GLN A 14 30.99 -61.02 -13.56
N GLN A 15 31.00 -60.30 -14.68
CA GLN A 15 30.60 -58.89 -14.72
C GLN A 15 29.12 -58.72 -14.35
N GLN A 16 28.24 -59.58 -14.87
CA GLN A 16 26.82 -59.55 -14.54
C GLN A 16 26.57 -59.86 -13.06
N ARG A 17 27.32 -60.80 -12.47
CA ARG A 17 27.26 -61.08 -11.01
C ARG A 17 27.71 -59.88 -10.19
N ARG A 18 28.79 -59.21 -10.58
CA ARG A 18 29.26 -57.98 -9.90
C ARG A 18 28.21 -56.86 -9.95
N LEU A 19 27.60 -56.65 -11.12
CA LEU A 19 26.53 -55.67 -11.29
C LEU A 19 25.29 -56.02 -10.46
N SER A 20 24.92 -57.30 -10.41
CA SER A 20 23.80 -57.78 -9.59
C SER A 20 24.06 -57.53 -8.11
N LYS A 21 25.21 -57.97 -7.58
CA LYS A 21 25.60 -57.77 -6.17
C LYS A 21 25.57 -56.31 -5.76
N TRP A 22 26.09 -55.43 -6.63
CA TRP A 22 26.08 -53.99 -6.40
C TRP A 22 24.66 -53.39 -6.45
N SER A 23 23.80 -53.92 -7.32
CA SER A 23 22.39 -53.54 -7.38
C SER A 23 21.62 -53.97 -6.13
N ASP A 24 21.93 -55.16 -5.60
CA ASP A 24 21.32 -55.70 -4.39
C ASP A 24 21.73 -54.84 -3.16
N TYR A 25 23.01 -54.44 -3.08
CA TYR A 25 23.48 -53.49 -2.06
C TYR A 25 22.78 -52.13 -2.15
N LYS A 26 22.64 -51.55 -3.35
CA LYS A 26 21.92 -50.28 -3.53
C LYS A 26 20.45 -50.38 -3.12
N THR A 27 19.80 -51.49 -3.44
CA THR A 27 18.42 -51.76 -3.04
C THR A 27 18.32 -51.82 -1.51
N LEU A 28 19.25 -52.50 -0.85
CA LEU A 28 19.31 -52.56 0.60
C LEU A 28 19.50 -51.17 1.24
N VAL A 29 20.42 -50.35 0.72
CA VAL A 29 20.62 -48.95 1.15
C VAL A 29 19.33 -48.13 0.98
N ALA A 30 18.61 -48.32 -0.12
CA ALA A 30 17.34 -47.65 -0.38
C ALA A 30 16.22 -48.12 0.57
N GLU A 31 16.11 -49.43 0.83
CA GLU A 31 15.15 -50.01 1.78
C GLU A 31 15.34 -49.42 3.18
N ILE A 32 16.59 -49.37 3.67
CA ILE A 32 16.94 -48.78 4.97
C ILE A 32 16.65 -47.28 4.98
N CYS A 33 16.98 -46.56 3.90
CA CYS A 33 16.68 -45.13 3.77
C CYS A 33 15.16 -44.84 3.77
N ASP A 34 14.34 -45.77 3.27
CA ASP A 34 12.88 -45.69 3.30
C ASP A 34 12.28 -46.07 4.66
N GLY A 35 13.12 -46.41 5.65
CA GLY A 35 12.69 -46.85 6.99
C GLY A 35 12.13 -48.27 7.03
N LYS A 36 12.44 -49.09 6.01
CA LYS A 36 12.10 -50.52 6.02
C LYS A 36 13.16 -51.29 6.80
N GLU A 37 12.74 -52.31 7.53
CA GLU A 37 13.63 -53.26 8.19
C GLU A 37 13.88 -54.45 7.25
N PRO A 38 15.06 -54.53 6.61
CA PRO A 38 15.43 -55.68 5.81
C PRO A 38 15.74 -56.88 6.70
N ASP A 39 15.51 -58.08 6.17
CA ASP A 39 15.80 -59.35 6.85
C ASP A 39 17.30 -59.51 7.19
N ASP A 40 17.60 -59.99 8.39
CA ASP A 40 18.97 -60.06 8.94
C ASP A 40 19.88 -60.97 8.09
N ASP A 41 19.34 -62.10 7.62
CA ASP A 41 20.07 -63.05 6.77
C ASP A 41 20.37 -62.44 5.38
N LYS A 42 19.42 -61.66 4.85
CA LYS A 42 19.59 -60.91 3.59
C LYS A 42 20.66 -59.82 3.74
N VAL A 43 20.66 -59.09 4.85
CA VAL A 43 21.65 -58.04 5.14
C VAL A 43 23.06 -58.66 5.23
N ALA A 44 23.22 -59.74 6.02
CA ALA A 44 24.49 -60.42 6.18
C ALA A 44 25.04 -60.94 4.84
N THR A 45 24.17 -61.52 4.01
CA THR A 45 24.55 -62.03 2.68
C THR A 45 24.99 -60.91 1.74
N VAL A 46 24.21 -59.83 1.64
CA VAL A 46 24.49 -58.71 0.73
C VAL A 46 25.75 -57.94 1.13
N LEU A 47 26.01 -57.79 2.44
CA LEU A 47 27.23 -57.17 2.96
C LEU A 47 28.47 -58.02 2.68
N ALA A 48 28.40 -59.32 2.95
CA ALA A 48 29.50 -60.24 2.65
C ALA A 48 29.79 -60.29 1.14
N ASP A 49 28.76 -60.29 0.30
CA ASP A 49 28.90 -60.35 -1.14
C ASP A 49 29.54 -59.11 -1.79
N ASN A 50 29.47 -57.96 -1.10
CA ASN A 50 30.00 -56.67 -1.53
C ASN A 50 31.21 -56.21 -0.70
N GLU A 51 31.70 -57.04 0.23
CA GLU A 51 32.82 -56.72 1.13
C GLU A 51 32.58 -55.41 1.93
N LYS A 52 31.34 -55.24 2.42
CA LYS A 52 30.90 -54.03 3.14
C LYS A 52 30.63 -54.29 4.61
N SER A 53 30.89 -53.28 5.44
CA SER A 53 30.57 -53.27 6.87
C SER A 53 29.18 -52.66 7.15
N LEU A 54 28.66 -52.93 8.35
CA LEU A 54 27.43 -52.30 8.84
C LEU A 54 27.55 -50.78 8.98
N ASP A 55 28.74 -50.28 9.36
CA ASP A 55 28.99 -48.84 9.47
C ASP A 55 28.97 -48.15 8.10
N GLU A 56 29.56 -48.77 7.08
CA GLU A 56 29.48 -48.28 5.70
C GLU A 56 28.04 -48.30 5.17
N LEU A 57 27.27 -49.36 5.45
CA LEU A 57 25.85 -49.43 5.08
C LEU A 57 25.04 -48.29 5.73
N ARG A 58 25.30 -48.03 7.01
CA ARG A 58 24.66 -46.94 7.75
C ARG A 58 25.02 -45.57 7.17
N ASP A 59 26.28 -45.35 6.83
CA ASP A 59 26.73 -44.07 6.27
C ASP A 59 26.24 -43.86 4.83
N ASP A 60 26.17 -44.91 4.02
CA ASP A 60 25.57 -44.88 2.68
C ASP A 60 24.06 -44.59 2.74
N ALA A 61 23.33 -45.16 3.71
CA ALA A 61 21.91 -44.86 3.93
C ALA A 61 21.69 -43.40 4.35
N LYS A 62 22.50 -42.87 5.28
CA LYS A 62 22.47 -41.43 5.65
C LYS A 62 22.79 -40.53 4.46
N LEU A 63 23.78 -40.91 3.65
CA LEU A 63 24.17 -40.17 2.45
C LEU A 63 23.04 -40.14 1.43
N LEU A 64 22.34 -41.27 1.20
CA LEU A 64 21.18 -41.33 0.32
C LEU A 64 20.03 -40.46 0.85
N ALA A 65 19.75 -40.49 2.15
CA ALA A 65 18.73 -39.63 2.77
C ALA A 65 19.06 -38.15 2.56
N ARG A 66 20.31 -37.74 2.79
CA ARG A 66 20.77 -36.36 2.54
C ARG A 66 20.62 -35.97 1.07
N ARG A 67 21.00 -36.85 0.14
CA ARG A 67 20.87 -36.60 -1.32
C ARG A 67 19.42 -36.45 -1.76
N ARG A 68 18.51 -37.27 -1.22
CA ARG A 68 17.06 -37.15 -1.49
C ARG A 68 16.50 -35.83 -0.97
N LYS A 69 16.90 -35.39 0.23
CA LYS A 69 16.53 -34.07 0.76
C LYS A 69 16.99 -32.94 -0.16
N LEU A 70 18.26 -32.95 -0.56
CA LEU A 70 18.81 -31.95 -1.48
C LEU A 70 18.09 -31.96 -2.83
N ARG A 71 17.74 -33.15 -3.35
CA ARG A 71 16.97 -33.25 -4.59
C ARG A 71 15.57 -32.65 -4.45
N ALA A 72 14.88 -32.89 -3.34
CA ALA A 72 13.59 -32.28 -3.07
C ALA A 72 13.68 -30.74 -2.97
N GLU A 73 14.74 -30.20 -2.36
CA GLU A 73 15.00 -28.75 -2.33
C GLU A 73 15.26 -28.18 -3.74
N MET A 74 15.97 -28.91 -4.59
CA MET A 74 16.17 -28.54 -6.00
C MET A 74 14.86 -28.58 -6.79
N ASP A 75 14.06 -29.63 -6.63
CA ASP A 75 12.79 -29.78 -7.34
C ASP A 75 11.73 -28.74 -6.89
N ALA A 76 11.90 -28.15 -5.70
CA ALA A 76 11.05 -27.07 -5.22
C ALA A 76 11.31 -25.71 -5.92
N ILE A 77 12.40 -25.54 -6.68
CA ILE A 77 12.75 -24.26 -7.30
C ILE A 77 11.86 -23.93 -8.51
N GLU A 78 11.52 -24.92 -9.33
CA GLU A 78 10.76 -24.73 -10.57
C GLU A 78 9.38 -24.07 -10.35
N PRO A 79 8.54 -24.51 -9.38
CA PRO A 79 7.29 -23.81 -9.12
C PRO A 79 7.51 -22.38 -8.61
N LEU A 80 8.54 -22.14 -7.79
CA LEU A 80 8.86 -20.82 -7.24
C LEU A 80 9.36 -19.85 -8.32
N GLU A 81 10.15 -20.32 -9.29
CA GLU A 81 10.56 -19.49 -10.44
C GLU A 81 9.35 -19.06 -11.28
N SER A 82 8.39 -19.97 -11.49
CA SER A 82 7.15 -19.64 -12.20
C SER A 82 6.29 -18.63 -11.44
N GLU A 83 6.32 -18.67 -10.10
CA GLU A 83 5.63 -17.72 -9.24
C GLU A 83 6.35 -16.36 -9.24
N ALA A 84 7.68 -16.35 -9.15
CA ALA A 84 8.49 -15.14 -9.20
C ALA A 84 8.20 -14.33 -10.47
N VAL A 85 8.16 -14.98 -11.65
CA VAL A 85 7.80 -14.30 -12.91
C VAL A 85 6.39 -13.69 -12.87
N LYS A 86 5.42 -14.36 -12.23
CA LYS A 86 4.07 -13.80 -12.08
C LYS A 86 4.04 -12.62 -11.12
N VAL A 87 4.81 -12.68 -10.04
CA VAL A 87 4.94 -11.59 -9.07
C VAL A 87 5.60 -10.38 -9.73
N ASP A 88 6.72 -10.58 -10.42
CA ASP A 88 7.44 -9.51 -11.13
C ASP A 88 6.54 -8.83 -12.17
N ARG A 89 5.75 -9.62 -12.91
CA ARG A 89 4.76 -9.07 -13.85
C ARG A 89 3.73 -8.19 -13.13
N LYS A 90 3.17 -8.64 -12.00
CA LYS A 90 2.20 -7.85 -11.22
C LYS A 90 2.82 -6.58 -10.66
N ILE A 91 4.08 -6.63 -10.24
CA ILE A 91 4.84 -5.45 -9.78
C ILE A 91 4.95 -4.44 -10.93
N SER A 92 5.41 -4.89 -12.10
CA SER A 92 5.54 -4.01 -13.26
C SER A 92 4.22 -3.40 -13.72
N GLU A 93 3.13 -4.18 -13.73
CA GLU A 93 1.78 -3.68 -14.04
C GLU A 93 1.31 -2.62 -13.02
N ALA A 94 1.59 -2.83 -11.72
CA ALA A 94 1.25 -1.88 -10.67
C ALA A 94 2.08 -0.58 -10.76
N GLU A 95 3.37 -0.68 -11.07
CA GLU A 95 4.27 0.46 -11.27
C GLU A 95 3.82 1.33 -12.46
N GLN A 96 3.49 0.71 -13.60
CA GLN A 96 2.97 1.42 -14.77
C GLN A 96 1.64 2.13 -14.47
N ALA A 97 0.75 1.47 -13.71
CA ALA A 97 -0.51 2.08 -13.29
C ALA A 97 -0.27 3.29 -12.38
N PHE A 98 0.71 3.20 -11.46
CA PHE A 98 1.07 4.30 -10.58
C PHE A 98 1.68 5.49 -11.34
N GLU A 99 2.59 5.23 -12.29
CA GLU A 99 3.15 6.26 -13.17
C GLU A 99 2.06 6.98 -13.97
N ALA A 100 1.14 6.23 -14.58
CA ALA A 100 0.02 6.81 -15.33
C ALA A 100 -0.90 7.67 -14.44
N MET A 101 -1.18 7.22 -13.22
CA MET A 101 -1.96 7.99 -12.24
C MET A 101 -1.24 9.27 -11.81
N THR A 102 0.08 9.20 -11.63
CA THR A 102 0.90 10.36 -11.27
C THR A 102 0.94 11.38 -12.40
N ALA A 103 1.16 10.94 -13.63
CA ALA A 103 1.13 11.80 -14.82
C ALA A 103 -0.24 12.49 -14.98
N LYS A 104 -1.34 11.74 -14.82
CA LYS A 104 -2.70 12.29 -14.86
C LYS A 104 -2.95 13.29 -13.74
N HIS A 105 -2.49 13.01 -12.52
CA HIS A 105 -2.59 13.94 -11.40
C HIS A 105 -1.82 15.24 -11.70
N GLU A 106 -0.59 15.15 -12.20
CA GLU A 106 0.22 16.32 -12.56
C GLU A 106 -0.44 17.13 -13.68
N GLU A 107 -0.94 16.48 -14.73
CA GLU A 107 -1.67 17.12 -15.83
C GLU A 107 -2.90 17.88 -15.33
N GLN A 108 -3.67 17.28 -14.39
CA GLN A 108 -4.87 17.90 -13.84
C GLN A 108 -4.57 19.03 -12.85
N THR A 109 -3.51 18.89 -12.05
CA THR A 109 -3.23 19.83 -10.95
C THR A 109 -2.31 20.98 -11.33
N SER A 110 -1.40 20.79 -12.29
CA SER A 110 -0.45 21.84 -12.71
C SER A 110 -1.14 23.12 -13.20
N PRO A 111 -2.16 23.07 -14.08
CA PRO A 111 -2.89 24.28 -14.48
C PRO A 111 -3.57 24.99 -13.31
N LEU A 112 -4.07 24.24 -12.32
CA LEU A 112 -4.70 24.79 -11.13
C LEU A 112 -3.67 25.50 -10.24
N TYR A 113 -2.47 24.95 -10.08
CA TYR A 113 -1.39 25.61 -9.36
C TYR A 113 -0.92 26.90 -10.04
N ILE A 114 -0.76 26.88 -11.37
CA ILE A 114 -0.45 28.07 -12.16
C ILE A 114 -1.53 29.14 -11.93
N ARG A 115 -2.80 28.78 -12.11
CA ARG A 115 -3.91 29.71 -11.93
C ARG A 115 -3.99 30.25 -10.50
N ARG A 116 -3.74 29.43 -9.49
CA ARG A 116 -3.67 29.86 -8.08
C ARG A 116 -2.58 30.90 -7.87
N ASN A 117 -1.41 30.72 -8.48
CA ASN A 117 -0.29 31.66 -8.37
C ASN A 117 -0.59 32.99 -9.06
N GLU A 118 -1.23 32.96 -10.23
CA GLU A 118 -1.73 34.17 -10.90
C GLU A 118 -2.71 34.94 -10.04
N ILE A 119 -3.72 34.26 -9.48
CA ILE A 119 -4.71 34.87 -8.59
C ILE A 119 -4.01 35.49 -7.38
N LYS A 120 -3.03 34.80 -6.78
CA LYS A 120 -2.24 35.34 -5.66
C LYS A 120 -1.47 36.60 -6.04
N ALA A 121 -0.86 36.63 -7.23
CA ALA A 121 -0.14 37.80 -7.73
C ALA A 121 -1.08 38.98 -8.02
N ILE A 122 -2.27 38.73 -8.59
CA ILE A 122 -3.31 39.75 -8.81
C ILE A 122 -3.79 40.31 -7.47
N ARG A 123 -4.11 39.44 -6.49
CA ARG A 123 -4.53 39.87 -5.16
C ARG A 123 -3.49 40.75 -4.49
N LYS A 124 -2.21 40.38 -4.55
CA LYS A 124 -1.11 41.19 -4.00
C LYS A 124 -1.08 42.60 -4.62
N ARG A 125 -1.17 42.69 -5.96
CA ARG A 125 -1.20 43.98 -6.67
C ARG A 125 -2.43 44.81 -6.30
N ALA A 126 -3.60 44.19 -6.19
CA ALA A 126 -4.83 44.88 -5.79
C ALA A 126 -4.75 45.43 -4.36
N THR A 127 -4.22 44.64 -3.41
CA THR A 127 -3.99 45.11 -2.04
C THR A 127 -3.01 46.29 -1.99
N GLN A 128 -1.93 46.23 -2.78
CA GLN A 128 -0.99 47.34 -2.87
C GLN A 128 -1.65 48.60 -3.43
N ALA A 129 -2.40 48.48 -4.54
CA ALA A 129 -3.11 49.61 -5.14
C ALA A 129 -4.15 50.23 -4.18
N ARG A 130 -4.84 49.40 -3.37
CA ARG A 130 -5.74 49.89 -2.31
C ARG A 130 -5.02 50.68 -1.23
N SER A 131 -3.85 50.21 -0.80
CA SER A 131 -3.01 50.95 0.14
C SER A 131 -2.59 52.29 -0.46
N GLU A 132 -2.07 52.30 -1.68
CA GLU A 132 -1.64 53.53 -2.36
C GLU A 132 -2.78 54.53 -2.52
N LEU A 133 -3.98 54.07 -2.92
CA LEU A 133 -5.18 54.91 -3.02
C LEU A 133 -5.55 55.54 -1.68
N ARG A 134 -5.62 54.73 -0.62
CA ARG A 134 -5.89 55.21 0.74
C ARG A 134 -4.83 56.22 1.22
N ASP A 135 -3.56 55.91 1.00
CA ASP A 135 -2.44 56.71 1.49
C ASP A 135 -2.36 58.07 0.74
N SER A 136 -2.87 58.12 -0.50
CA SER A 136 -2.98 59.34 -1.31
C SER A 136 -4.21 60.20 -1.02
N CYS A 137 -5.20 59.69 -0.30
CA CYS A 137 -6.44 60.40 -0.01
C CYS A 137 -6.24 61.45 1.09
N GLU A 138 -6.66 62.69 0.82
CA GLU A 138 -6.56 63.80 1.78
C GLU A 138 -7.72 63.81 2.80
N ASP A 139 -8.87 63.23 2.44
CA ASP A 139 -10.05 63.11 3.32
C ASP A 139 -9.83 62.03 4.40
N ARG A 140 -9.46 62.48 5.60
CA ARG A 140 -9.18 61.60 6.74
C ARG A 140 -10.42 60.94 7.32
N GLU A 141 -11.60 61.55 7.17
CA GLU A 141 -12.85 60.92 7.65
C GLU A 141 -13.22 59.76 6.75
N LEU A 142 -13.08 59.93 5.43
CA LEU A 142 -13.32 58.87 4.45
C LEU A 142 -12.31 57.71 4.61
N VAL A 143 -11.03 58.02 4.86
CA VAL A 143 -10.02 56.99 5.17
C VAL A 143 -10.35 56.24 6.46
N SER A 144 -10.78 56.94 7.52
CA SER A 144 -11.18 56.27 8.77
C SER A 144 -12.41 55.39 8.59
N ALA A 145 -13.38 55.81 7.78
CA ALA A 145 -14.56 55.00 7.45
C ALA A 145 -14.17 53.75 6.64
N TYR A 146 -13.24 53.89 5.70
CA TYR A 146 -12.68 52.76 4.95
C TYR A 146 -12.05 51.73 5.88
N GLU A 147 -11.19 52.17 6.81
CA GLU A 147 -10.47 51.28 7.72
C GLU A 147 -11.42 50.55 8.68
N SER A 148 -12.43 51.26 9.22
CA SER A 148 -13.46 50.64 10.06
C SER A 148 -14.23 49.55 9.31
N VAL A 149 -14.72 49.83 8.11
CA VAL A 149 -15.48 48.83 7.31
C VAL A 149 -14.58 47.66 6.90
N LEU A 150 -13.29 47.91 6.66
CA LEU A 150 -12.32 46.86 6.34
C LEU A 150 -12.06 45.94 7.53
N GLU A 151 -11.94 46.49 8.74
CA GLU A 151 -11.80 45.72 9.98
C GLU A 151 -13.03 44.84 10.24
N ASP A 152 -14.23 45.43 10.18
CA ASP A 152 -15.50 44.70 10.31
C ASP A 152 -15.62 43.58 9.27
N LEU A 153 -15.22 43.85 8.02
CA LEU A 153 -15.23 42.87 6.95
C LEU A 153 -14.26 41.71 7.25
N HIS A 154 -13.08 42.00 7.79
CA HIS A 154 -12.11 40.97 8.18
C HIS A 154 -12.62 40.10 9.33
N GLU A 155 -13.26 40.70 10.34
CA GLU A 155 -13.88 39.98 11.45
C GLU A 155 -14.99 39.04 10.95
N ALA A 156 -15.94 39.56 10.16
CA ALA A 156 -17.02 38.76 9.59
C ALA A 156 -16.51 37.62 8.67
N GLN A 157 -15.44 37.88 7.90
CA GLN A 157 -14.78 36.84 7.10
C GLN A 157 -14.12 35.77 7.98
N HIS A 158 -13.52 36.15 9.10
CA HIS A 158 -12.89 35.23 10.03
C HIS A 158 -13.93 34.35 10.73
N GLU A 159 -15.03 34.95 11.19
CA GLU A 159 -16.18 34.23 11.76
C GLU A 159 -16.73 33.21 10.76
N ARG A 160 -16.98 33.64 9.51
CA ARG A 160 -17.45 32.74 8.45
C ARG A 160 -16.50 31.58 8.23
N ALA A 161 -15.19 31.84 8.20
CA ALA A 161 -14.19 30.80 8.03
C ALA A 161 -14.17 29.80 9.20
N GLY A 162 -14.35 30.27 10.43
CA GLY A 162 -14.48 29.41 11.61
C GLY A 162 -15.71 28.51 11.53
N ILE A 163 -16.85 29.06 11.09
CA ILE A 163 -18.08 28.27 10.86
C ILE A 163 -17.88 27.23 9.75
N ASP A 164 -17.25 27.61 8.63
CA ASP A 164 -16.95 26.70 7.51
C ASP A 164 -16.03 25.54 7.92
N GLU A 165 -15.03 25.82 8.76
CA GLU A 165 -14.15 24.79 9.32
C GLU A 165 -14.92 23.81 10.20
N GLU A 166 -15.77 24.31 11.10
CA GLU A 166 -16.58 23.47 11.97
C GLU A 166 -17.60 22.64 11.19
N ILE A 167 -18.24 23.22 10.16
CA ILE A 167 -19.11 22.48 9.21
C ILE A 167 -18.35 21.28 8.62
N THR A 168 -17.14 21.52 8.13
CA THR A 168 -16.31 20.47 7.51
C THR A 168 -15.95 19.37 8.52
N LYS A 169 -15.62 19.74 9.77
CA LYS A 169 -15.37 18.77 10.85
C LYS A 169 -16.60 17.93 11.15
N ARG A 170 -17.79 18.55 11.28
CA ARG A 170 -19.04 17.84 11.55
C ARG A 170 -19.42 16.88 10.41
N GLU A 171 -19.26 17.30 9.16
CA GLU A 171 -19.51 16.43 8.00
C GLU A 171 -18.57 15.20 8.00
N SER A 172 -17.31 15.38 8.38
CA SER A 172 -16.34 14.28 8.54
C SER A 172 -16.76 13.33 9.68
N TRP A 173 -17.10 13.85 10.86
CA TRP A 173 -17.53 13.01 11.99
C TRP A 173 -18.82 12.25 11.72
N ILE A 174 -19.81 12.87 11.07
CA ILE A 174 -21.04 12.17 10.64
C ILE A 174 -20.69 10.98 9.75
N ARG A 175 -19.80 11.16 8.78
CA ARG A 175 -19.36 10.09 7.88
C ARG A 175 -18.68 8.95 8.65
N GLN A 176 -17.72 9.29 9.51
CA GLN A 176 -16.99 8.31 10.32
C GLN A 176 -17.91 7.55 11.28
N ASP A 177 -18.85 8.22 11.93
CA ASP A 177 -19.78 7.57 12.86
C ASP A 177 -20.78 6.67 12.13
N LYS A 178 -21.23 7.07 10.93
CA LYS A 178 -22.07 6.19 10.07
C LYS A 178 -21.30 4.94 9.65
N GLU A 179 -20.08 5.10 9.15
CA GLU A 179 -19.22 3.98 8.75
C GLU A 179 -18.93 3.04 9.93
N LYS A 180 -18.56 3.59 11.09
CA LYS A 180 -18.36 2.81 12.33
C LYS A 180 -19.62 2.07 12.73
N ALA A 181 -20.79 2.71 12.66
CA ALA A 181 -22.06 2.05 12.96
C ALA A 181 -22.38 0.88 12.01
N GLU A 182 -21.95 0.94 10.75
CA GLU A 182 -22.17 -0.12 9.76
C GLU A 182 -21.29 -1.34 10.01
N VAL A 183 -20.01 -1.13 10.35
CA VAL A 183 -19.04 -2.22 10.57
C VAL A 183 -19.08 -2.80 11.99
N THR A 184 -19.70 -2.11 12.95
CA THR A 184 -19.75 -2.55 14.36
C THR A 184 -20.82 -3.61 14.58
N HIS A 185 -20.41 -4.80 15.03
CA HIS A 185 -21.32 -5.92 15.34
C HIS A 185 -21.97 -5.85 16.74
N VAL A 186 -21.44 -4.99 17.63
CA VAL A 186 -21.98 -4.80 18.98
C VAL A 186 -23.14 -3.80 18.95
N VAL A 187 -24.36 -4.27 19.21
CA VAL A 187 -25.61 -3.48 19.09
C VAL A 187 -25.58 -2.19 19.90
N GLN A 188 -25.01 -2.21 21.12
CA GLN A 188 -24.94 -1.02 21.97
C GLN A 188 -24.01 0.05 21.37
N GLU A 189 -22.86 -0.35 20.85
CA GLU A 189 -21.90 0.55 20.21
C GLU A 189 -22.44 1.09 18.89
N GLN A 190 -23.10 0.25 18.09
CA GLN A 190 -23.80 0.70 16.89
C GLN A 190 -24.86 1.77 17.20
N ARG A 191 -25.65 1.59 18.27
CA ARG A 191 -26.62 2.60 18.72
C ARG A 191 -25.95 3.89 19.16
N ARG A 192 -24.81 3.80 19.87
CA ARG A 192 -24.01 4.96 20.27
C ARG A 192 -23.54 5.76 19.05
N TYR A 193 -22.90 5.12 18.06
CA TYR A 193 -22.42 5.80 16.86
C TYR A 193 -23.58 6.43 16.07
N ARG A 194 -24.72 5.75 15.93
CA ARG A 194 -25.91 6.33 15.30
C ARG A 194 -26.44 7.56 16.05
N SER A 195 -26.37 7.56 17.38
CA SER A 195 -26.78 8.71 18.18
C SER A 195 -25.80 9.88 18.03
N GLN A 196 -24.49 9.62 17.98
CA GLN A 196 -23.46 10.64 17.77
C GLN A 196 -23.59 11.27 16.37
N ALA A 197 -23.79 10.45 15.33
CA ALA A 197 -24.05 10.95 13.98
C ALA A 197 -25.27 11.88 13.93
N LYS A 198 -26.39 11.52 14.59
CA LYS A 198 -27.58 12.38 14.69
C LYS A 198 -27.30 13.70 15.41
N GLU A 199 -26.52 13.67 16.48
CA GLU A 199 -26.16 14.89 17.20
C GLU A 199 -25.29 15.80 16.33
N HIS A 200 -24.32 15.23 15.60
CA HIS A 200 -23.51 16.00 14.65
C HIS A 200 -24.34 16.55 13.48
N GLU A 201 -25.34 15.81 12.98
CA GLU A 201 -26.29 16.30 11.97
C GLU A 201 -27.10 17.50 12.47
N ARG A 202 -27.54 17.47 13.74
CA ARG A 202 -28.23 18.60 14.37
C ARG A 202 -27.33 19.84 14.44
N ILE A 203 -26.12 19.68 15.00
CA ILE A 203 -25.16 20.78 15.11
C ILE A 203 -24.80 21.34 13.72
N LEU A 204 -24.65 20.47 12.72
CA LEU A 204 -24.39 20.86 11.34
C LEU A 204 -25.52 21.72 10.76
N ALA A 205 -26.78 21.41 11.06
CA ALA A 205 -27.93 22.19 10.64
C ALA A 205 -27.91 23.60 11.28
N ASP A 206 -27.60 23.68 12.58
CA ASP A 206 -27.48 24.95 13.31
C ASP A 206 -26.31 25.81 12.77
N LEU A 207 -25.16 25.19 12.47
CA LEU A 207 -24.02 25.86 11.84
C LEU A 207 -24.34 26.38 10.43
N LYS A 208 -25.08 25.59 9.62
CA LYS A 208 -25.51 26.03 8.29
C LYS A 208 -26.50 27.20 8.37
N ALA A 209 -27.37 27.20 9.37
CA ALA A 209 -28.31 28.30 9.61
C ALA A 209 -27.61 29.59 10.07
N THR A 210 -26.58 29.48 10.91
CA THR A 210 -25.77 30.63 11.38
C THR A 210 -24.79 31.15 10.33
N ARG A 211 -24.34 30.31 9.40
CA ARG A 211 -23.46 30.71 8.29
C ARG A 211 -24.10 31.72 7.34
N GLU A 212 -25.39 31.58 7.06
CA GLU A 212 -26.12 32.41 6.09
C GLU A 212 -26.12 33.91 6.46
N PRO A 213 -26.52 34.34 7.67
CA PRO A 213 -26.48 35.75 8.04
C PRO A 213 -25.05 36.32 8.01
N VAL A 214 -24.04 35.57 8.47
CA VAL A 214 -22.63 36.00 8.38
C VAL A 214 -22.20 36.18 6.92
N THR A 215 -22.64 35.30 6.02
CA THR A 215 -22.39 35.42 4.58
C THR A 215 -23.02 36.68 4.00
N GLN A 216 -24.24 37.03 4.43
CA GLN A 216 -24.91 38.26 4.04
C GLN A 216 -24.18 39.49 4.57
N THR A 217 -23.75 39.49 5.84
CA THR A 217 -22.93 40.58 6.43
C THR A 217 -21.64 40.81 5.64
N VAL A 218 -20.91 39.74 5.30
CA VAL A 218 -19.70 39.84 4.45
C VAL A 218 -20.03 40.47 3.08
N GLY A 219 -21.16 40.12 2.48
CA GLY A 219 -21.62 40.70 1.21
C GLY A 219 -21.98 42.19 1.31
N GLN A 220 -22.65 42.58 2.39
CA GLN A 220 -23.02 43.97 2.66
C GLN A 220 -21.79 44.85 2.92
N LEU A 221 -20.90 44.42 3.82
CA LEU A 221 -19.65 45.12 4.12
C LEU A 221 -18.75 45.22 2.89
N GLY A 222 -18.67 44.16 2.07
CA GLY A 222 -17.93 44.20 0.81
C GLY A 222 -18.51 45.21 -0.20
N SER A 223 -19.83 45.37 -0.23
CA SER A 223 -20.49 46.37 -1.09
C SER A 223 -20.26 47.80 -0.58
N GLN A 224 -20.34 48.01 0.74
CA GLN A 224 -20.03 49.29 1.37
C GLN A 224 -18.57 49.69 1.13
N LEU A 225 -17.63 48.76 1.32
CA LEU A 225 -16.21 49.00 1.04
C LEU A 225 -16.00 49.43 -0.41
N SER A 226 -16.65 48.77 -1.37
CA SER A 226 -16.59 49.14 -2.79
C SER A 226 -17.14 50.55 -3.06
N MET A 227 -18.21 50.96 -2.36
CA MET A 227 -18.73 52.33 -2.46
C MET A 227 -17.72 53.37 -1.94
N ILE A 228 -17.08 53.09 -0.80
CA ILE A 228 -16.03 53.95 -0.25
C ILE A 228 -14.82 53.98 -1.19
N GLU A 229 -14.39 52.84 -1.74
CA GLU A 229 -13.30 52.77 -2.72
C GLU A 229 -13.57 53.64 -3.95
N ASN A 230 -14.82 53.74 -4.41
CA ASN A 230 -15.19 54.65 -5.50
C ASN A 230 -15.14 56.12 -5.10
N GLN A 231 -15.45 56.47 -3.84
CA GLN A 231 -15.34 57.84 -3.34
C GLN A 231 -13.88 58.27 -3.20
N LEU A 232 -12.98 57.35 -2.82
CA LEU A 232 -11.54 57.60 -2.75
C LEU A 232 -10.90 57.96 -4.11
N LEU A 233 -11.57 57.67 -5.23
CA LEU A 233 -11.09 58.04 -6.57
C LEU A 233 -11.33 59.52 -6.91
N VAL A 234 -12.19 60.21 -6.15
CA VAL A 234 -12.47 61.63 -6.38
C VAL A 234 -11.33 62.44 -5.75
N PRO A 235 -10.64 63.30 -6.52
CA PRO A 235 -9.54 64.12 -6.02
C PRO A 235 -10.00 65.19 -5.03
#